data_AF-A0A1Z1W572-F1
#
_entry.id   AF-A0A1Z1W572-F1
#
_cell.length_a   1.000
_cell.length_b   1.000
_cell.length_c   1.000
_cell.angle_alpha   90.00
_cell.angle_beta   90.00
_cell.angle_gamma   90.00
#
_symmetry.space_group_name_H-M   'P 1'
#
loop_
_entity.id
_entity.type
_entity.pdbx_description
1 polymer ?
#
loop_
_entity_poly.entity_id
_entity_poly.type
_entity_poly.pdbx_seq_one_letter_code
_entity_poly.pdbx_strand_id
1 'polypeptide(L)'
;MNQISNAIATRDQGPAAQIETYRGEYAALVPSHVNADQWIRLAVGAIRGNKDLEQAAANDVGVFLRELKTAARLGLEPGTEQFYLTPRKKGGRKVIQGIVGYQGIVELIYRAGAASTVIVESVRANDTFRYVPGRDAKPVHEIDWFGADRGPLVGVYAYAVMKDGAVSKVVVLNRTRVMEIKAKSDSKNSEYSPWNTNEESMWLKSAVRQLAKWVPTSAEYMREQLRAQAEVASEPPSLTDAPPLPPTANALDDYDPAEEGPVEAELVD
;
A
#
# COMPACT_ATOMS: atom_id res chain seq x y z
N MET A 1 -65.80 -12.66 4.69
CA MET A 1 -64.61 -12.73 3.79
C MET A 1 -63.74 -11.51 4.07
N ASN A 2 -62.73 -11.65 4.92
CA ASN A 2 -61.75 -10.57 5.15
C ASN A 2 -60.59 -10.76 4.17
N GLN A 3 -60.48 -9.86 3.19
CA GLN A 3 -59.27 -9.70 2.39
C GLN A 3 -58.21 -9.03 3.27
N ILE A 4 -57.26 -9.83 3.77
CA ILE A 4 -56.01 -9.32 4.32
C ILE A 4 -55.14 -8.96 3.11
N SER A 5 -55.12 -7.68 2.75
CA SER A 5 -54.18 -7.13 1.79
C SER A 5 -52.77 -7.25 2.34
N ASN A 6 -52.02 -8.22 1.83
CA ASN A 6 -50.56 -8.29 1.99
C ASN A 6 -49.93 -7.11 1.25
N ALA A 7 -49.75 -5.98 1.93
CA ALA A 7 -48.82 -4.94 1.51
C ALA A 7 -47.40 -5.49 1.70
N ILE A 8 -46.88 -6.18 0.69
CA ILE A 8 -45.47 -6.50 0.58
C ILE A 8 -44.76 -5.16 0.44
N ALA A 9 -44.17 -4.66 1.52
CA ALA A 9 -43.25 -3.53 1.47
C ALA A 9 -42.18 -3.89 0.44
N THR A 10 -42.15 -3.16 -0.68
CA THR A 10 -41.16 -3.34 -1.74
C THR A 10 -39.79 -3.13 -1.10
N ARG A 11 -39.09 -4.23 -0.78
CA ARG A 11 -37.79 -4.18 -0.14
C ARG A 11 -36.87 -3.42 -1.09
N ASP A 12 -36.32 -2.29 -0.66
CA ASP A 12 -35.37 -1.52 -1.45
C ASP A 12 -34.23 -2.46 -1.87
N GLN A 13 -34.11 -2.75 -3.16
CA GLN A 13 -33.04 -3.58 -3.73
C GLN A 13 -31.99 -2.73 -4.44
N GLY A 14 -32.03 -1.41 -4.26
CA GLY A 14 -31.09 -0.48 -4.88
C GLY A 14 -29.65 -0.72 -4.44
N PRO A 15 -28.66 -0.11 -5.14
CA PRO A 15 -27.24 -0.33 -4.86
C PRO A 15 -26.86 -0.10 -3.39
N ALA A 16 -27.42 0.92 -2.74
CA ALA A 16 -27.19 1.18 -1.33
C ALA A 16 -27.66 0.02 -0.42
N ALA A 17 -28.81 -0.57 -0.70
CA ALA A 17 -29.33 -1.73 0.03
C ALA A 17 -28.49 -3.00 -0.21
N GLN A 18 -27.85 -3.11 -1.38
CA GLN A 18 -26.89 -4.18 -1.64
C GLN A 18 -25.66 -4.05 -0.73
N ILE A 19 -25.14 -2.84 -0.48
CA ILE A 19 -24.02 -2.66 0.47
C ILE A 19 -24.38 -3.25 1.84
N GLU A 20 -25.59 -2.95 2.33
CA GLU A 20 -26.07 -3.44 3.62
C GLU A 20 -26.23 -4.96 3.65
N THR A 21 -26.69 -5.55 2.54
CA THR A 21 -26.81 -7.01 2.41
C THR A 21 -25.45 -7.71 2.56
N TYR A 22 -24.38 -7.10 2.01
CA TYR A 22 -23.01 -7.63 2.07
C TYR A 22 -22.17 -7.04 3.21
N ARG A 23 -22.79 -6.43 4.23
CA ARG A 23 -22.11 -5.78 5.37
C ARG A 23 -21.04 -6.67 6.01
N GLY A 24 -21.34 -7.93 6.27
CA GLY A 24 -20.40 -8.87 6.88
C GLY A 24 -19.15 -9.13 6.04
N GLU A 25 -19.30 -9.18 4.71
CA GLU A 25 -18.16 -9.36 3.81
C GLU A 25 -17.27 -8.11 3.78
N TYR A 26 -17.85 -6.91 3.77
CA TYR A 26 -17.06 -5.68 3.85
C TYR A 26 -16.34 -5.55 5.19
N ALA A 27 -17.03 -5.86 6.30
CA ALA A 27 -16.44 -5.84 7.64
C ALA A 27 -15.26 -6.81 7.78
N ALA A 28 -15.30 -7.97 7.12
CA ALA A 28 -14.21 -8.92 7.10
C ALA A 28 -13.01 -8.48 6.23
N LEU A 29 -13.23 -7.60 5.25
CA LEU A 29 -12.18 -7.13 4.33
C LEU A 29 -11.47 -5.86 4.81
N VAL A 30 -12.14 -5.00 5.57
CA VAL A 30 -11.52 -3.77 6.05
C VAL A 30 -10.36 -4.07 7.01
N PRO A 31 -9.24 -3.33 6.92
CA PRO A 31 -8.14 -3.46 7.88
C PRO A 31 -8.61 -3.22 9.32
N SER A 32 -7.97 -3.89 10.28
CA SER A 32 -8.37 -3.87 11.70
C SER A 32 -8.39 -2.50 12.36
N HIS A 33 -7.64 -1.52 11.84
CA HIS A 33 -7.64 -0.15 12.35
C HIS A 33 -8.75 0.74 11.74
N VAL A 34 -9.50 0.24 10.76
CA VAL A 34 -10.63 0.94 10.14
C VAL A 34 -11.93 0.49 10.81
N ASN A 35 -12.76 1.45 11.25
CA ASN A 35 -14.08 1.13 11.78
C ASN A 35 -15.01 0.66 10.64
N ALA A 36 -15.34 -0.64 10.63
CA ALA A 36 -16.15 -1.26 9.59
C ALA A 36 -17.54 -0.61 9.44
N ASP A 37 -18.25 -0.36 10.54
CA ASP A 37 -19.61 0.19 10.47
C ASP A 37 -19.62 1.62 9.93
N GLN A 38 -18.64 2.43 10.32
CA GLN A 38 -18.46 3.77 9.78
C GLN A 38 -18.13 3.71 8.29
N TRP A 39 -17.19 2.86 7.88
CA TRP A 39 -16.82 2.69 6.49
C TRP A 39 -18.02 2.32 5.62
N ILE A 40 -18.86 1.39 6.09
CA ILE A 40 -20.08 0.95 5.38
C ILE A 40 -21.10 2.08 5.27
N ARG A 41 -21.30 2.87 6.34
CA ARG A 41 -22.18 4.06 6.29
C ARG A 41 -21.69 5.09 5.28
N LEU A 42 -20.38 5.33 5.22
CA LEU A 42 -19.78 6.25 4.25
C LEU A 42 -19.94 5.74 2.82
N ALA A 43 -19.77 4.44 2.57
CA ALA A 43 -20.01 3.82 1.27
C ALA A 43 -21.48 3.98 0.82
N VAL A 44 -22.44 3.78 1.72
CA VAL A 44 -23.87 4.03 1.45
C VAL A 44 -24.12 5.51 1.12
N GLY A 45 -23.53 6.43 1.90
CA GLY A 45 -23.64 7.87 1.68
C GLY A 45 -23.07 8.30 0.32
N ALA A 46 -21.90 7.79 -0.07
CA ALA A 46 -21.26 8.09 -1.34
C ALA A 46 -22.13 7.75 -2.56
N ILE A 47 -22.86 6.64 -2.50
CA ILE A 47 -23.76 6.23 -3.58
C ILE A 47 -25.05 7.06 -3.59
N ARG A 48 -25.70 7.23 -2.43
CA ARG A 48 -26.94 8.01 -2.34
C ARG A 48 -26.76 9.50 -2.65
N GLY A 49 -25.56 10.03 -2.41
CA GLY A 49 -25.24 11.43 -2.68
C GLY A 49 -25.14 11.81 -4.16
N ASN A 50 -25.13 10.84 -5.09
CA ASN A 50 -24.91 11.11 -6.51
C ASN A 50 -25.74 10.19 -7.42
N LYS A 51 -26.76 10.75 -8.08
CA LYS A 51 -27.67 10.03 -8.98
C LYS A 51 -26.96 9.32 -10.14
N ASP A 52 -25.88 9.88 -10.66
CA ASP A 52 -25.11 9.24 -11.74
C ASP A 52 -24.32 8.03 -11.23
N LEU A 53 -23.81 8.08 -9.99
CA LEU A 53 -23.18 6.93 -9.35
C LEU A 53 -24.20 5.85 -9.01
N GLU A 54 -25.36 6.24 -8.48
CA GLU A 54 -26.45 5.32 -8.19
C GLU A 54 -26.93 4.59 -9.45
N GLN A 55 -27.15 5.32 -10.55
CA GLN A 55 -27.52 4.72 -11.83
C GLN A 55 -26.41 3.80 -12.36
N ALA A 56 -25.15 4.23 -12.30
CA ALA A 56 -24.02 3.42 -12.78
C ALA A 56 -23.79 2.15 -11.95
N ALA A 57 -24.05 2.21 -10.64
CA ALA A 57 -24.01 1.06 -9.75
C ALA A 57 -25.19 0.10 -10.00
N ALA A 58 -26.38 0.62 -10.28
CA ALA A 58 -27.57 -0.18 -10.60
C ALA A 58 -27.43 -0.92 -11.94
N ASN A 59 -26.76 -0.32 -12.93
CA ASN A 59 -26.53 -0.94 -14.23
C ASN A 59 -25.65 -2.20 -14.17
N ASP A 60 -24.77 -2.32 -13.17
CA ASP A 60 -23.91 -3.49 -12.96
C ASP A 60 -23.53 -3.61 -11.46
N VAL A 61 -24.42 -4.23 -10.69
CA VAL A 61 -24.27 -4.43 -9.25
C VAL A 61 -23.04 -5.29 -8.92
N GLY A 62 -22.71 -6.26 -9.78
CA GLY A 62 -21.56 -7.14 -9.59
C GLY A 62 -20.24 -6.37 -9.64
N VAL A 63 -20.07 -5.50 -10.65
CA VAL A 63 -18.92 -4.59 -10.74
C VAL A 63 -18.91 -3.64 -9.55
N PHE A 64 -20.04 -3.02 -9.22
CA PHE A 64 -20.15 -2.11 -8.09
C PHE A 64 -19.65 -2.71 -6.77
N LEU A 65 -20.15 -3.90 -6.41
CA LEU A 65 -19.73 -4.58 -5.18
C LEU A 65 -18.23 -4.94 -5.22
N ARG A 66 -17.70 -5.35 -6.38
CA ARG A 66 -16.26 -5.61 -6.55
C ARG A 66 -15.41 -4.35 -6.31
N GLU A 67 -15.82 -3.21 -6.85
CA GLU A 67 -15.09 -1.95 -6.66
C GLU A 67 -15.09 -1.52 -5.19
N LEU A 68 -16.23 -1.65 -4.50
CA LEU A 68 -16.30 -1.39 -3.05
C LEU A 68 -15.47 -2.39 -2.23
N LYS A 69 -15.45 -3.67 -2.59
CA LYS A 69 -14.57 -4.67 -1.94
C LYS A 69 -13.10 -4.31 -2.11
N THR A 70 -12.73 -3.72 -3.25
CA THR A 70 -11.37 -3.21 -3.47
C THR A 70 -11.05 -2.05 -2.54
N ALA A 71 -11.95 -1.07 -2.41
CA ALA A 71 -11.80 0.03 -1.46
C ALA A 71 -11.72 -0.47 0.00
N ALA A 72 -12.58 -1.41 0.38
CA ALA A 72 -12.61 -2.03 1.70
C ALA A 72 -11.27 -2.72 2.02
N ARG A 73 -10.78 -3.58 1.13
CA ARG A 73 -9.47 -4.27 1.29
C ARG A 73 -8.31 -3.30 1.47
N LEU A 74 -8.34 -2.18 0.75
CA LEU A 74 -7.33 -1.13 0.87
C LEU A 74 -7.58 -0.24 2.10
N GLY A 75 -8.71 -0.38 2.79
CA GLY A 75 -9.14 0.51 3.89
C GLY A 75 -9.17 1.97 3.46
N LEU A 76 -9.60 2.25 2.23
CA LEU A 76 -9.74 3.58 1.68
C LEU A 76 -11.20 3.97 1.62
N GLU A 77 -11.50 5.24 1.89
CA GLU A 77 -12.88 5.73 1.92
C GLU A 77 -13.44 5.90 0.49
N PRO A 78 -14.50 5.17 0.12
CA PRO A 78 -15.09 5.26 -1.22
C PRO A 78 -15.84 6.60 -1.41
N GLY A 79 -15.74 7.17 -2.60
CA GLY A 79 -16.37 8.45 -2.94
C GLY A 79 -15.57 9.68 -2.52
N THR A 80 -14.33 9.51 -2.06
CA THR A 80 -13.43 10.58 -1.65
C THR A 80 -12.19 10.65 -2.53
N GLU A 81 -11.30 11.61 -2.27
CA GLU A 81 -9.98 11.73 -2.91
C GLU A 81 -9.05 10.54 -2.61
N GLN A 82 -9.41 9.67 -1.65
CA GLN A 82 -8.71 8.40 -1.41
C GLN A 82 -9.09 7.34 -2.45
N PHE A 83 -10.39 7.18 -2.69
CA PHE A 83 -10.93 6.19 -3.62
C PHE A 83 -12.14 6.76 -4.36
N TYR A 84 -11.92 7.27 -5.56
CA TYR A 84 -13.01 7.81 -6.37
C TYR A 84 -13.91 6.71 -6.88
N LEU A 85 -15.21 6.96 -6.84
CA LEU A 85 -16.20 6.23 -7.61
C LEU A 85 -16.58 7.08 -8.81
N THR A 86 -16.47 6.53 -10.02
CA THR A 86 -16.72 7.28 -11.26
C THR A 86 -17.65 6.52 -12.19
N PRO A 87 -18.65 7.16 -12.82
CA PRO A 87 -19.43 6.54 -13.90
C PRO A 87 -18.59 6.51 -15.18
N ARG A 88 -18.46 5.34 -15.81
CA ARG A 88 -17.68 5.16 -17.05
C ARG A 88 -18.54 4.50 -18.11
N LYS A 89 -18.45 4.99 -19.35
CA LYS A 89 -19.15 4.36 -20.48
C LYS A 89 -18.42 3.07 -20.88
N LYS A 90 -19.10 1.93 -20.77
CA LYS A 90 -18.64 0.61 -21.24
C LYS A 90 -19.79 -0.06 -21.98
N GLY A 91 -19.59 -0.40 -23.25
CA GLY A 91 -20.63 -1.04 -24.08
C GLY A 91 -21.93 -0.23 -24.16
N GLY A 92 -21.83 1.11 -24.24
CA GLY A 92 -23.00 2.00 -24.32
C GLY A 92 -23.73 2.28 -23.00
N ARG A 93 -23.35 1.66 -21.88
CA ARG A 93 -23.94 1.89 -20.56
C ARG A 93 -22.95 2.53 -19.60
N LYS A 94 -23.44 3.32 -18.63
CA LYS A 94 -22.62 3.81 -17.51
C LYS A 94 -22.44 2.67 -16.51
N VAL A 95 -21.20 2.31 -16.24
CA VAL A 95 -20.79 1.33 -15.22
C VAL A 95 -19.90 2.03 -14.23
N ILE A 96 -20.06 1.73 -12.94
CA ILE A 96 -19.22 2.33 -11.91
C ILE A 96 -17.79 1.78 -11.97
N GLN A 97 -16.80 2.65 -11.78
CA GLN A 97 -15.39 2.29 -11.69
C GLN A 97 -14.78 2.91 -10.43
N GLY A 98 -14.15 2.07 -9.61
CA GLY A 98 -13.36 2.48 -8.47
C GLY A 98 -11.94 2.84 -8.90
N ILE A 99 -11.43 3.97 -8.42
CA ILE A 99 -10.10 4.45 -8.78
C ILE A 99 -9.41 5.00 -7.55
N VAL A 100 -8.30 4.38 -7.14
CA VAL A 100 -7.44 4.92 -6.08
C VAL A 100 -6.89 6.28 -6.51
N GLY A 101 -7.17 7.30 -5.68
CA GLY A 101 -6.67 8.67 -5.82
C GLY A 101 -5.24 8.83 -5.31
N TYR A 102 -4.66 10.02 -5.49
CA TYR A 102 -3.28 10.23 -5.04
C TYR A 102 -3.20 10.21 -3.51
N GLN A 103 -4.19 10.79 -2.81
CA GLN A 103 -4.26 10.76 -1.35
C GLN A 103 -4.40 9.33 -0.81
N GLY A 104 -5.15 8.48 -1.51
CA GLY A 104 -5.27 7.06 -1.15
C GLY A 104 -3.93 6.33 -1.27
N ILE A 105 -3.10 6.66 -2.26
CA ILE A 105 -1.75 6.09 -2.38
C ILE A 105 -0.85 6.61 -1.26
N VAL A 106 -0.91 7.91 -0.95
CA VAL A 106 -0.14 8.50 0.17
C VAL A 106 -0.52 7.85 1.50
N GLU A 107 -1.81 7.68 1.76
CA GLU A 107 -2.35 6.97 2.93
C GLU A 107 -1.82 5.53 3.02
N LEU A 108 -1.80 4.79 1.90
CA LEU A 108 -1.23 3.44 1.87
C LEU A 108 0.28 3.43 2.17
N ILE A 109 1.04 4.42 1.69
CA ILE A 109 2.47 4.55 2.01
C ILE A 109 2.68 4.80 3.51
N TYR A 110 1.93 5.73 4.11
CA TYR A 110 2.03 5.98 5.55
C TYR A 110 1.64 4.76 6.37
N ARG A 111 0.58 4.07 5.97
CA ARG A 111 0.09 2.87 6.65
C ARG A 111 1.04 1.69 6.55
N ALA A 112 1.82 1.60 5.48
CA ALA A 112 2.92 0.64 5.38
C ALA A 112 4.05 0.92 6.39
N GLY A 113 4.04 2.09 7.04
CA GLY A 113 4.75 2.39 8.26
C GLY A 113 6.26 2.54 8.16
N ALA A 114 6.83 2.40 6.97
CA ALA A 114 8.24 2.62 6.71
C ALA A 114 8.57 4.11 6.48
N ALA A 115 7.62 4.87 5.94
CA ALA A 115 7.76 6.31 5.70
C ALA A 115 7.36 7.12 6.94
N SER A 116 8.17 8.12 7.28
CA SER A 116 7.84 9.17 8.25
C SER A 116 7.20 10.38 7.58
N THR A 117 7.54 10.67 6.32
CA THR A 117 6.95 11.77 5.55
C THR A 117 6.86 11.38 4.08
N VAL A 118 5.77 11.74 3.41
CA VAL A 118 5.57 11.58 1.97
C VAL A 118 5.34 12.96 1.37
N ILE A 119 6.19 13.36 0.43
CA ILE A 119 6.13 14.63 -0.26
C ILE A 119 5.65 14.36 -1.68
N VAL A 120 4.59 15.05 -2.11
CA VAL A 120 4.06 14.99 -3.48
C VAL A 120 3.65 16.40 -3.86
N GLU A 121 4.37 17.03 -4.78
CA GLU A 121 4.20 18.46 -5.06
C GLU A 121 4.29 18.76 -6.55
N SER A 122 3.52 19.76 -6.97
CA SER A 122 3.57 20.31 -8.33
C SER A 122 4.62 21.42 -8.42
N VAL A 123 5.26 21.52 -9.58
CA VAL A 123 6.17 22.61 -9.93
C VAL A 123 5.53 23.42 -11.04
N ARG A 124 5.46 24.72 -10.83
CA ARG A 124 4.89 25.71 -11.74
C ARG A 124 5.99 26.59 -12.33
N ALA A 125 5.67 27.25 -13.44
CA ALA A 125 6.67 27.93 -14.28
C ALA A 125 7.50 28.98 -13.53
N ASN A 126 6.93 29.63 -12.52
CA ASN A 126 7.58 30.68 -11.75
C ASN A 126 8.16 30.18 -10.42
N ASP A 127 8.07 28.87 -10.12
CA ASP A 127 8.72 28.29 -8.95
C ASP A 127 10.21 28.09 -9.22
N THR A 128 11.03 28.10 -8.17
CA THR A 128 12.43 27.68 -8.27
C THR A 128 12.53 26.21 -7.89
N PHE A 129 12.96 25.37 -8.83
CA PHE A 129 13.16 23.94 -8.61
C PHE A 129 14.55 23.48 -9.05
N ARG A 130 15.27 22.80 -8.16
CA ARG A 130 16.59 22.21 -8.44
C ARG A 130 16.69 20.81 -7.86
N TYR A 131 17.08 19.86 -8.70
CA TYR A 131 17.43 18.51 -8.28
C TYR A 131 18.38 17.85 -9.27
N VAL A 132 19.53 17.39 -8.78
CA VAL A 132 20.52 16.63 -9.56
C VAL A 132 20.61 15.21 -8.98
N PRO A 133 20.05 14.20 -9.66
CA PRO A 133 20.12 12.81 -9.22
C PRO A 133 21.56 12.36 -8.95
N GLY A 134 21.78 11.66 -7.83
CA GLY A 134 23.09 11.17 -7.42
C GLY A 134 24.00 12.20 -6.73
N ARG A 135 23.68 13.50 -6.81
CA ARG A 135 24.36 14.55 -6.04
C ARG A 135 23.50 15.07 -4.90
N ASP A 136 22.24 15.38 -5.19
CA ASP A 136 21.32 15.96 -4.22
C ASP A 136 20.54 14.85 -3.51
N ALA A 137 20.47 14.90 -2.17
CA ALA A 137 19.69 13.93 -1.40
C ALA A 137 18.17 14.10 -1.61
N LYS A 138 17.70 15.35 -1.77
CA LYS A 138 16.30 15.70 -2.03
C LYS A 138 16.19 16.96 -2.89
N PRO A 139 15.06 17.18 -3.58
CA PRO A 139 14.81 18.41 -4.33
C PRO A 139 14.81 19.65 -3.43
N VAL A 140 15.25 20.77 -4.00
CA VAL A 140 15.00 22.10 -3.46
C VAL A 140 13.88 22.72 -4.29
N HIS A 141 12.76 23.03 -3.64
CA HIS A 141 11.59 23.64 -4.25
C HIS A 141 11.19 24.88 -3.45
N GLU A 142 11.37 26.06 -4.04
CA GLU A 142 11.06 27.35 -3.43
C GLU A 142 9.88 27.97 -4.17
N ILE A 143 8.86 28.35 -3.39
CA ILE A 143 7.60 28.91 -3.87
C ILE A 143 7.43 30.27 -3.20
N ASP A 144 7.11 31.29 -4.00
CA ASP A 144 6.57 32.54 -3.48
C ASP A 144 5.09 32.36 -3.13
N TRP A 145 4.80 32.07 -1.87
CA TRP A 145 3.44 31.80 -1.38
C TRP A 145 2.53 33.03 -1.39
N PHE A 146 3.09 34.24 -1.43
CA PHE A 146 2.34 35.49 -1.43
C PHE A 146 2.38 36.21 -2.79
N GLY A 147 3.09 35.64 -3.77
CA GLY A 147 3.08 36.07 -5.15
C GLY A 147 1.73 35.82 -5.82
N ALA A 148 1.35 36.71 -6.74
CA ALA A 148 0.02 36.67 -7.36
C ALA A 148 -0.16 35.54 -8.40
N ASP A 149 0.92 35.07 -9.05
CA ASP A 149 0.84 34.03 -10.09
C ASP A 149 2.09 33.13 -10.12
N ARG A 150 1.89 31.83 -9.81
CA ARG A 150 2.92 30.78 -9.93
C ARG A 150 3.12 30.30 -11.38
N GLY A 151 2.20 30.64 -12.28
CA GLY A 151 2.21 30.20 -13.68
C GLY A 151 1.67 28.78 -13.90
N PRO A 152 1.76 28.28 -15.15
CA PRO A 152 1.27 26.96 -15.51
C PRO A 152 2.09 25.83 -14.89
N LEU A 153 1.49 24.63 -14.81
CA LEU A 153 2.18 23.39 -14.39
C LEU A 153 3.28 23.02 -15.38
N VAL A 154 4.50 22.82 -14.87
CA VAL A 154 5.68 22.44 -15.67
C VAL A 154 6.31 21.14 -15.21
N GLY A 155 6.15 20.78 -13.93
CA GLY A 155 6.64 19.53 -13.36
C GLY A 155 5.81 19.03 -12.19
N VAL A 156 6.12 17.82 -11.74
CA VAL A 156 5.63 17.24 -10.50
C VAL A 156 6.70 16.32 -9.95
N TYR A 157 6.83 16.25 -8.62
CA TYR A 157 7.75 15.34 -7.99
C TYR A 157 7.13 14.65 -6.77
N ALA A 158 7.70 13.51 -6.41
CA ALA A 158 7.33 12.79 -5.20
C ALA A 158 8.53 12.05 -4.60
N TYR A 159 8.64 12.05 -3.28
CA TYR A 159 9.59 11.22 -2.54
C TYR A 159 9.06 10.94 -1.13
N ALA A 160 9.65 9.98 -0.44
CA ALA A 160 9.38 9.71 0.96
C ALA A 160 10.66 9.87 1.78
N VAL A 161 10.51 10.35 3.01
CA VAL A 161 11.51 10.23 4.06
C VAL A 161 11.13 9.02 4.89
N MET A 162 12.07 8.11 5.06
CA MET A 162 11.90 6.88 5.83
C MET A 162 12.07 7.16 7.33
N LYS A 163 11.62 6.25 8.19
CA LYS A 163 11.73 6.42 9.66
C LYS A 163 13.17 6.53 10.17
N ASP A 164 14.13 5.95 9.46
CA ASP A 164 15.57 6.05 9.74
C ASP A 164 16.22 7.33 9.16
N GLY A 165 15.43 8.19 8.52
CA GLY A 165 15.89 9.42 7.87
C GLY A 165 16.34 9.25 6.42
N ALA A 166 16.40 8.03 5.89
CA ALA A 166 16.76 7.79 4.49
C ALA A 166 15.74 8.44 3.55
N VAL A 167 16.20 9.03 2.45
CA VAL A 167 15.32 9.55 1.39
C VAL A 167 15.12 8.44 0.36
N SER A 168 13.87 8.13 0.05
CA SER A 168 13.53 7.15 -0.99
C SER A 168 13.90 7.67 -2.38
N LYS A 169 13.63 6.88 -3.42
CA LYS A 169 13.81 7.38 -4.79
C LYS A 169 12.97 8.63 -5.01
N VAL A 170 13.63 9.72 -5.38
CA VAL A 170 12.98 10.94 -5.83
C VAL A 170 12.47 10.74 -7.25
N VAL A 171 11.15 10.77 -7.40
CA VAL A 171 10.47 10.80 -8.69
C VAL A 171 10.32 12.25 -9.11
N VAL A 172 10.78 12.60 -10.31
CA VAL A 172 10.50 13.89 -10.96
C VAL A 172 9.94 13.60 -12.35
N LEU A 173 8.81 14.20 -12.68
CA LEU A 173 8.17 14.10 -13.99
C LEU A 173 8.00 15.52 -14.54
N ASN A 174 8.53 15.77 -15.72
CA ASN A 174 8.22 16.97 -16.48
C ASN A 174 6.87 16.84 -17.20
N ARG A 175 6.38 17.93 -17.77
CA ARG A 175 5.16 17.96 -18.58
C ARG A 175 5.10 16.86 -19.62
N THR A 176 6.17 16.66 -20.39
CA THR A 176 6.22 15.62 -21.44
C THR A 176 5.90 14.24 -20.88
N ARG A 177 6.56 13.85 -19.78
CA ARG A 177 6.35 12.54 -19.16
C ARG A 177 4.96 12.38 -18.56
N VAL A 178 4.39 13.45 -18.00
CA VAL A 178 3.00 13.44 -17.52
C VAL A 178 2.02 13.26 -18.67
N MET A 179 2.25 13.93 -19.81
CA MET A 179 1.40 13.80 -20.99
C MET A 179 1.47 12.40 -21.61
N GLU A 180 2.61 11.72 -21.56
CA GLU A 180 2.72 10.30 -21.93
C GLU A 180 1.88 9.39 -21.02
N ILE A 181 1.77 9.72 -19.73
CA ILE A 181 0.88 9.01 -18.79
C ILE A 181 -0.59 9.31 -19.14
N LYS A 182 -0.94 10.57 -19.42
CA LYS A 182 -2.27 10.99 -19.89
C LYS A 182 -2.68 10.22 -21.16
N ALA A 183 -1.76 10.02 -22.09
CA ALA A 183 -2.03 9.31 -23.34
C ALA A 183 -2.48 7.85 -23.15
N LYS A 184 -2.16 7.23 -22.01
CA LYS A 184 -2.58 5.86 -21.65
C LYS A 184 -3.92 5.82 -20.88
N SER A 185 -4.49 6.98 -20.55
CA SER A 185 -5.75 7.07 -19.82
C SER A 185 -6.95 6.91 -20.76
N ASP A 186 -7.88 6.03 -20.41
CA ASP A 186 -9.13 5.82 -21.17
C ASP A 186 -9.98 7.09 -21.28
N SER A 187 -9.88 8.02 -20.34
CA SER A 187 -10.64 9.27 -20.33
C SER A 187 -9.93 10.44 -21.03
N LYS A 188 -8.77 10.24 -21.66
CA LYS A 188 -7.92 11.36 -22.14
C LYS A 188 -8.62 12.34 -23.09
N ASN A 189 -9.59 11.87 -23.87
CA ASN A 189 -10.32 12.66 -24.87
C ASN A 189 -11.70 13.13 -24.39
N SER A 190 -12.10 12.81 -23.15
CA SER A 190 -13.39 13.25 -22.61
C SER A 190 -13.27 14.68 -22.09
N GLU A 191 -14.26 15.53 -22.38
CA GLU A 191 -14.34 16.88 -21.79
C GLU A 191 -14.34 16.83 -20.26
N TYR A 192 -15.15 15.92 -19.69
CA TYR A 192 -15.25 15.64 -18.26
C TYR A 192 -14.09 14.79 -17.71
N SER A 193 -12.97 14.72 -18.42
CA SER A 193 -11.80 14.00 -17.93
C SER A 193 -11.21 14.71 -16.72
N PRO A 194 -10.77 13.97 -15.69
CA PRO A 194 -10.01 14.54 -14.58
C PRO A 194 -8.75 15.30 -15.03
N TRP A 195 -8.23 14.99 -16.22
CA TRP A 195 -7.12 15.72 -16.83
C TRP A 195 -7.46 17.15 -17.28
N ASN A 196 -8.74 17.51 -17.33
CA ASN A 196 -9.22 18.85 -17.69
C ASN A 196 -9.86 19.53 -16.47
N THR A 197 -10.61 18.79 -15.65
CA THR A 197 -11.29 19.38 -14.48
C THR A 197 -10.40 19.47 -13.24
N ASN A 198 -9.47 18.51 -13.07
CA ASN A 198 -8.65 18.35 -11.87
C ASN A 198 -7.18 18.06 -12.29
N GLU A 199 -6.64 18.88 -13.19
CA GLU A 199 -5.35 18.62 -13.84
C GLU A 199 -4.22 18.39 -12.81
N GLU A 200 -4.09 19.27 -11.83
CA GLU A 200 -3.02 19.18 -10.82
C GLU A 200 -3.08 17.86 -10.04
N SER A 201 -4.26 17.43 -9.58
CA SER A 201 -4.44 16.13 -8.91
C SER A 201 -4.01 14.95 -9.79
N MET A 202 -4.16 15.04 -11.12
CA MET A 202 -3.68 14.01 -12.04
C MET A 202 -2.17 14.00 -12.20
N TRP A 203 -1.52 15.17 -12.13
CA TRP A 203 -0.06 15.25 -12.07
C TRP A 203 0.47 14.65 -10.76
N LEU A 204 -0.08 15.04 -9.60
CA LEU A 204 0.28 14.50 -8.28
C LEU A 204 0.09 12.98 -8.24
N LYS A 205 -1.04 12.49 -8.76
CA LYS A 205 -1.31 11.05 -8.90
C LYS A 205 -0.28 10.34 -9.75
N SER A 206 0.19 10.99 -10.81
CA SER A 206 1.21 10.42 -11.70
C SER A 206 2.55 10.26 -10.96
N ALA A 207 2.97 11.26 -10.19
CA ALA A 207 4.20 11.19 -9.40
C ALA A 207 4.12 10.14 -8.29
N VAL A 208 3.07 10.17 -7.46
CA VAL A 208 2.95 9.21 -6.34
C VAL A 208 2.80 7.77 -6.81
N ARG A 209 2.18 7.53 -7.98
CA ARG A 209 2.12 6.17 -8.58
C ARG A 209 3.47 5.65 -9.01
N GLN A 210 4.38 6.52 -9.45
CA GLN A 210 5.76 6.10 -9.71
C GLN A 210 6.51 5.88 -8.39
N LEU A 211 6.30 6.74 -7.39
CA LEU A 211 6.92 6.61 -6.07
C LEU A 211 6.56 5.28 -5.40
N ALA A 212 5.28 4.88 -5.45
CA ALA A 212 4.76 3.64 -4.89
C ALA A 212 5.46 2.36 -5.38
N LYS A 213 6.27 2.43 -6.44
CA LYS A 213 7.10 1.30 -6.92
C LYS A 213 8.41 1.14 -6.14
N TRP A 214 8.80 2.14 -5.36
CA TRP A 214 10.08 2.24 -4.66
C TRP A 214 9.93 2.31 -3.14
N VAL A 215 8.70 2.37 -2.64
CA VAL A 215 8.41 2.46 -1.21
C VAL A 215 7.35 1.41 -0.83
N PRO A 216 7.38 0.91 0.42
CA PRO A 216 6.33 0.04 0.93
C PRO A 216 4.96 0.72 0.87
N THR A 217 3.94 -0.04 0.47
CA THR A 217 2.53 0.41 0.40
C THR A 217 1.55 -0.56 1.08
N SER A 218 2.02 -1.73 1.49
CA SER A 218 1.24 -2.72 2.22
C SER A 218 1.60 -2.70 3.70
N ALA A 219 0.57 -2.75 4.57
CA ALA A 219 0.74 -2.88 6.01
C ALA A 219 1.34 -4.25 6.42
N GLU A 220 1.32 -5.26 5.53
CA GLU A 220 1.99 -6.54 5.77
C GLU A 220 3.49 -6.35 5.98
N TYR A 221 4.10 -5.36 5.32
CA TYR A 221 5.51 -5.03 5.48
C TYR A 221 5.89 -4.74 6.94
N MET A 222 5.11 -3.92 7.66
CA MET A 222 5.35 -3.69 9.09
C MET A 222 5.15 -4.95 9.92
N ARG A 223 4.12 -5.74 9.64
CA ARG A 223 3.85 -6.97 10.41
C ARG A 223 4.98 -7.97 10.26
N GLU A 224 5.54 -8.10 9.06
CA GLU A 224 6.69 -8.94 8.77
C GLU A 224 7.94 -8.43 9.49
N GLN A 225 8.23 -7.12 9.44
CA GLN A 225 9.35 -6.53 10.19
C GLN A 225 9.21 -6.73 11.71
N LEU A 226 8.02 -6.51 12.28
CA LEU A 226 7.77 -6.70 13.71
C LEU A 226 7.90 -8.17 14.11
N ARG A 227 7.46 -9.11 13.26
CA ARG A 227 7.65 -10.55 13.48
C ARG A 227 9.12 -10.92 13.46
N ALA A 228 9.87 -10.46 12.44
CA ALA A 228 11.31 -10.71 12.35
C ALA A 228 12.08 -10.14 13.56
N GLN A 229 11.72 -8.93 14.02
CA GLN A 229 12.31 -8.36 15.24
C GLN A 229 11.96 -9.14 16.50
N ALA A 230 10.72 -9.61 16.64
CA ALA A 230 10.29 -10.43 17.77
C ALA A 230 10.97 -11.81 17.77
N GLU A 231 11.17 -12.43 16.61
CA GLU A 231 11.90 -13.69 16.46
C GLU A 231 13.36 -13.54 16.91
N VAL A 232 14.06 -12.50 16.44
CA VAL A 232 15.44 -12.18 16.88
C VAL A 232 15.50 -11.90 18.38
N ALA A 233 14.53 -11.18 18.94
CA ALA A 233 14.49 -10.90 20.38
C ALA A 233 14.17 -12.15 21.23
N SER A 234 13.55 -13.16 20.62
CA SER A 234 13.19 -14.43 21.29
C SER A 234 14.27 -15.51 21.17
N GLU A 235 15.34 -15.28 20.40
CA GLU A 235 16.48 -16.21 20.34
C GLU A 235 17.19 -16.23 21.71
N PRO A 236 17.33 -17.42 22.34
CA PRO A 236 18.14 -17.54 23.54
C PRO A 236 19.60 -17.17 23.21
N PRO A 237 20.35 -16.56 24.15
CA PRO A 237 21.73 -16.19 23.89
C PRO A 237 22.53 -17.41 23.42
N SER A 238 23.19 -17.27 22.28
CA SER A 238 24.10 -18.26 21.71
C SER A 238 25.13 -18.69 22.77
N LEU A 239 25.34 -19.99 22.92
CA LEU A 239 26.34 -20.61 23.82
C LEU A 239 27.81 -20.30 23.46
N THR A 240 28.06 -19.37 22.55
CA THR A 240 29.40 -19.00 22.08
C THR A 240 30.21 -18.15 23.06
N ASP A 241 29.61 -17.70 24.17
CA ASP A 241 30.31 -17.03 25.29
C ASP A 241 30.55 -17.95 26.50
N ALA A 242 30.49 -19.28 26.32
CA ALA A 242 30.92 -20.20 27.37
C ALA A 242 32.44 -20.04 27.62
N PRO A 243 32.90 -19.84 28.88
CA PRO A 243 34.32 -19.81 29.18
C PRO A 243 34.98 -21.13 28.74
N PRO A 244 36.23 -21.09 28.22
CA PRO A 244 36.88 -22.27 27.70
C PRO A 244 36.98 -23.35 28.78
N LEU A 245 36.54 -24.57 28.44
CA LEU A 245 36.69 -25.73 29.31
C LEU A 245 38.18 -25.98 29.58
N PRO A 246 38.57 -26.33 30.83
CA PRO A 246 39.94 -26.67 31.13
C PRO A 246 40.37 -27.92 30.33
N PRO A 247 41.62 -27.98 29.84
CA PRO A 247 42.09 -29.11 29.06
C PRO A 247 42.09 -30.38 29.91
N THR A 248 41.36 -31.40 29.47
CA THR A 248 41.47 -32.76 30.02
C THR A 248 42.72 -33.42 29.47
N ALA A 249 43.66 -33.75 30.36
CA ALA A 249 44.82 -34.55 30.01
C ALA A 249 44.37 -35.98 29.69
N ASN A 250 44.43 -36.36 28.42
CA ASN A 250 44.40 -37.77 28.02
C ASN A 250 45.72 -38.41 28.43
N ALA A 251 45.69 -39.29 29.42
CA ALA A 251 46.73 -40.26 29.64
C ALA A 251 46.09 -41.63 29.45
N LEU A 252 46.42 -42.29 28.35
CA LEU A 252 46.50 -43.74 28.15
C LEU A 252 46.71 -43.94 26.64
N ASP A 253 47.96 -44.04 26.23
CA ASP A 253 48.41 -44.82 25.08
C ASP A 253 49.94 -44.87 25.13
N ASP A 254 50.48 -46.03 25.52
CA ASP A 254 51.78 -46.52 25.05
C ASP A 254 51.88 -48.01 25.37
N TYR A 255 51.46 -48.81 24.38
CA TYR A 255 51.81 -50.22 24.27
C TYR A 255 52.13 -50.51 22.81
N ASP A 256 53.41 -50.78 22.51
CA ASP A 256 53.80 -51.44 21.26
C ASP A 256 55.03 -52.36 21.53
N PRO A 257 55.06 -53.60 21.00
CA PRO A 257 55.80 -54.73 21.54
C PRO A 257 57.09 -55.04 20.76
N ALA A 258 58.19 -55.27 21.46
CA ALA A 258 59.33 -56.03 20.96
C ALA A 258 60.25 -56.45 22.10
N GLU A 259 60.22 -57.72 22.49
CA GLU A 259 61.41 -58.56 22.69
C GLU A 259 60.98 -60.00 23.01
N GLU A 260 61.20 -60.89 22.04
CA GLU A 260 61.16 -62.35 22.22
C GLU A 260 62.47 -62.82 22.88
N GLY A 261 62.36 -63.74 23.84
CA GLY A 261 63.46 -64.58 24.30
C GLY A 261 62.93 -65.85 24.97
N PRO A 262 63.40 -67.07 24.63
CA PRO A 262 62.55 -68.25 24.72
C PRO A 262 62.97 -69.31 25.77
N VAL A 263 62.00 -70.22 25.98
CA VAL A 263 62.03 -71.66 26.34
C VAL A 263 62.48 -72.19 27.72
N GLU A 264 61.59 -73.08 28.20
CA GLU A 264 61.77 -74.38 28.90
C GLU A 264 62.41 -74.36 30.31
N ALA A 265 61.66 -74.66 31.37
CA ALA A 265 61.08 -75.94 31.80
C ALA A 265 61.93 -76.54 32.93
N GLU A 266 61.40 -76.57 34.16
CA GLU A 266 61.71 -77.67 35.07
C GLU A 266 60.56 -77.90 36.05
N LEU A 267 60.17 -79.17 36.12
CA LEU A 267 59.31 -79.77 37.11
C LEU A 267 59.99 -79.76 38.50
N VAL A 268 59.15 -80.02 39.51
CA VAL A 268 59.34 -80.94 40.64
C VAL A 268 59.15 -80.25 42.01
N ASP A 269 58.12 -80.77 42.69
CA ASP A 269 57.70 -80.72 44.10
C ASP A 269 57.22 -79.41 44.75
#